data_AF-A0A2T3MQW4-F1
#
_entry.id   AF-A0A2T3MQW4-F1
#
_cell.length_a   1.000
_cell.length_b   1.000
_cell.length_c   1.000
_cell.angle_alpha   90.00
_cell.angle_beta   90.00
_cell.angle_gamma   90.00
#
_symmetry.space_group_name_H-M   'P 1'
#
loop_
_entity.id
_entity.type
_entity.pdbx_description
1 polymer ?
#
loop_
_entity_poly.entity_id
_entity_poly.type
_entity_poly.pdbx_seq_one_letter_code
_entity_poly.pdbx_strand_id
1 'polypeptide(L)' 'MLIDKLCPVCNCRTNFLQLHRTFFEKHVVKKDWLKYQCSECKSEVFAHRFQAIGMKIGKRSHTATALFQ' A
#
# COMPACT_ATOMS: atom_id res chain seq x y z
N MET A 1 5.25 -14.06 -2.34
CA MET A 1 4.50 -14.00 -1.06
C MET A 1 5.22 -13.01 -0.16
N LEU A 2 4.51 -12.17 0.59
CA LEU A 2 5.11 -11.25 1.57
C LEU A 2 5.79 -12.08 2.66
N ILE A 3 7.13 -12.08 2.69
CA ILE A 3 7.92 -12.96 3.56
C ILE A 3 7.95 -12.43 5.00
N ASP A 4 7.78 -11.12 5.19
CA ASP A 4 7.67 -10.49 6.50
C ASP A 4 6.27 -9.89 6.72
N LYS A 5 5.52 -10.47 7.67
CA LYS A 5 4.17 -10.03 8.06
C LYS A 5 4.17 -8.84 9.03
N LEU A 6 5.26 -8.06 9.07
CA LEU A 6 5.39 -6.92 9.98
C LEU A 6 4.84 -5.67 9.29
N CYS A 7 3.87 -5.01 9.92
CA CYS A 7 3.37 -3.74 9.42
C CYS A 7 4.41 -2.64 9.59
N PRO A 8 4.84 -1.94 8.51
CA PRO A 8 5.80 -0.84 8.63
C PRO A 8 5.23 0.42 9.31
N VAL A 9 3.93 0.42 9.65
CA VAL A 9 3.25 1.55 10.29
C VAL A 9 3.07 1.30 11.79
N CYS A 10 2.42 0.19 12.17
CA CYS A 10 2.19 -0.13 13.58
C CYS A 10 3.19 -1.11 14.19
N ASN A 11 4.12 -1.63 13.39
CA ASN A 11 5.12 -2.62 13.81
C ASN A 11 4.54 -3.92 14.40
N CYS A 12 3.25 -4.20 14.19
CA CYS A 12 2.61 -5.45 14.60
C CYS A 12 2.78 -6.52 13.53
N ARG A 13 2.90 -7.79 13.97
CA ARG A 13 2.73 -8.94 13.07
C ARG A 13 1.26 -9.09 12.75
N THR A 14 0.92 -9.01 11.48
CA THR A 14 -0.46 -8.92 11.01
C THR A 14 -0.64 -9.71 9.72
N ASN A 15 -1.88 -10.11 9.42
CA ASN A 15 -2.20 -10.48 8.05
C ASN A 15 -2.47 -9.21 7.24
N PHE A 16 -2.17 -9.28 5.94
CA PHE A 16 -2.41 -8.20 5.01
C PHE A 16 -3.51 -8.61 4.04
N LEU A 17 -4.58 -7.82 3.99
CA LEU A 17 -5.64 -7.98 3.01
C LEU A 17 -5.21 -7.33 1.70
N GLN A 18 -5.17 -8.09 0.61
CA GLN A 18 -4.88 -7.50 -0.70
C GLN A 18 -6.08 -6.68 -1.18
N LEU A 19 -5.84 -5.41 -1.49
CA LEU A 19 -6.86 -4.52 -2.02
C LEU A 19 -6.78 -4.43 -3.55
N HIS A 20 -7.94 -4.22 -4.17
CA HIS A 20 -7.98 -3.87 -5.58
C HIS A 20 -7.38 -2.47 -5.79
N ARG A 21 -6.62 -2.32 -6.88
CA ARG A 21 -6.00 -1.05 -7.26
C ARG A 21 -6.84 -0.34 -8.31
N THR A 22 -6.95 0.98 -8.19
CA THR A 22 -7.63 1.77 -9.23
C THR A 22 -6.83 1.76 -10.53
N PHE A 23 -7.49 2.10 -11.64
CA PHE A 23 -6.83 2.19 -12.96
C PHE A 23 -5.61 3.12 -12.93
N PHE A 24 -5.77 4.29 -12.30
CA PHE A 24 -4.71 5.28 -12.13
C PHE A 24 -3.53 4.75 -11.32
N GLU A 25 -3.80 4.08 -10.19
CA GLU A 25 -2.73 3.47 -9.37
C GLU A 25 -1.93 2.47 -10.21
N LYS A 26 -2.61 1.60 -10.97
CA LYS A 26 -1.98 0.57 -11.81
C LYS A 26 -1.13 1.15 -12.95
N HIS A 27 -1.58 2.21 -13.61
CA HIS A 27 -0.99 2.64 -14.89
C HIS A 27 -0.09 3.86 -14.77
N VAL A 28 -0.34 4.74 -13.80
CA VAL A 28 0.41 5.99 -13.65
C VAL A 28 1.46 5.88 -12.55
N VAL A 29 1.12 5.22 -11.45
CA VAL A 29 1.92 5.36 -10.22
C VAL A 29 2.90 4.21 -10.03
N LYS A 30 2.46 2.95 -10.08
CA LYS A 30 3.30 1.81 -9.65
C LYS A 30 2.87 0.46 -10.28
N LYS A 31 3.10 0.22 -11.58
CA LYS A 31 2.61 -0.98 -12.30
C LYS A 31 2.86 -2.31 -11.57
N ASP A 32 4.08 -2.52 -11.08
CA ASP A 32 4.50 -3.78 -10.46
C ASP A 32 4.31 -3.86 -8.94
N TRP A 33 3.51 -2.96 -8.35
CA TRP A 33 3.21 -2.98 -6.93
C TRP A 33 1.81 -3.51 -6.64
N LEU A 34 1.66 -4.27 -5.57
CA LEU A 34 0.39 -4.73 -5.05
C LEU A 34 0.01 -3.88 -3.83
N LYS A 35 -1.27 -3.59 -3.69
CA LYS A 35 -1.81 -2.80 -2.59
C LYS A 35 -2.36 -3.74 -1.53
N TYR A 36 -2.03 -3.46 -0.28
CA TYR A 36 -2.43 -4.25 0.86
C TYR A 36 -2.93 -3.34 1.99
N GLN A 37 -3.74 -3.90 2.88
CA GLN A 37 -4.21 -3.26 4.10
C GLN A 37 -3.82 -4.09 5.32
N CYS A 38 -3.25 -3.44 6.33
CA CYS A 38 -3.00 -4.04 7.64
C CYS A 38 -4.32 -4.37 8.35
N SER A 39 -4.49 -5.58 8.89
CA SER A 39 -5.71 -5.92 9.65
C SER A 39 -5.81 -5.17 10.98
N GLU A 40 -4.67 -4.83 11.59
CA GLU A 40 -4.62 -4.16 12.90
C GLU A 40 -4.89 -2.66 12.78
N CYS A 41 -4.00 -1.90 12.12
CA CYS A 41 -4.06 -0.44 12.07
C CYS A 41 -4.76 0.12 10.82
N LYS A 42 -5.27 -0.76 9.94
CA LYS A 42 -5.95 -0.40 8.67
C LYS A 42 -5.12 0.41 7.68
N SER A 43 -3.82 0.57 7.91
CA SER A 43 -2.93 1.31 7.01
C SER A 43 -2.81 0.64 5.65
N GLU A 44 -2.87 1.43 4.58
CA GLU A 44 -2.60 0.97 3.21
C GLU A 44 -1.08 0.95 2.95
N VAL A 45 -0.57 -0.19 2.51
CA VAL A 45 0.84 -0.42 2.20
C VAL A 45 0.97 -1.01 0.81
N PHE A 46 2.06 -0.68 0.12
CA PHE A 46 2.36 -1.23 -1.18
C PHE A 46 3.56 -2.17 -1.07
N ALA A 47 3.46 -3.33 -1.70
CA ALA A 47 4.57 -4.27 -1.81
C ALA A 47 4.84 -4.59 -3.28
N HIS A 48 6.11 -4.69 -3.66
CA HIS A 48 6.46 -5.03 -5.03
C HIS A 48 6.12 -6.50 -5.32
N ARG A 49 5.58 -6.78 -6.51
CA ARG A 49 5.14 -8.12 -6.91
C ARG A 49 6.28 -9.15 -6.93
N PHE A 50 7.50 -8.69 -7.22
CA PHE A 50 8.68 -9.55 -7.43
C PHE A 50 9.81 -9.34 -6.43
N GLN A 51 9.74 -8.32 -5.56
CA GLN A 51 10.72 -8.15 -4.49
C GLN A 51 10.09 -8.58 -3.18
N ALA A 52 10.66 -9.62 -2.58
CA ALA A 52 10.25 -10.12 -1.27
C ALA A 52 10.58 -9.15 -0.11
N ILE A 53 11.39 -8.12 -0.37
CA ILE A 53 12.01 -7.26 0.64
C ILE A 53 11.57 -5.83 0.37
N GLY A 54 10.56 -5.35 1.09
CA GLY A 54 10.21 -3.91 1.10
C GLY A 54 8.73 -3.62 0.91
N MET A 55 8.01 -3.53 2.03
CA MET A 55 6.72 -2.84 2.07
C MET A 55 6.99 -1.34 2.17
N LYS A 56 6.45 -0.55 1.23
CA LYS A 56 6.48 0.92 1.31
C LYS A 56 5.14 1.41 1.80
N ILE A 57 5.17 2.37 2.72
CA ILE A 57 3.96 3.05 3.20
C ILE A 57 3.32 3.75 2.00
N GLY A 58 2.06 3.39 1.73
CA GLY A 58 1.24 4.11 0.77
C GLY A 58 0.79 5.41 1.38
N LYS A 59 1.61 6.47 1.29
CA LYS A 59 1.11 7.80 1.60
C LYS A 59 0.00 8.12 0.58
N ARG A 60 -1.27 8.02 0.97
CA ARG A 60 -2.31 8.85 0.35
C ARG A 60 -1.91 10.27 0.72
N SER A 61 -1.41 11.03 -0.26
CA SER A 61 -1.45 12.48 -0.13
C SER A 61 -2.92 12.85 -0.15
N HIS A 62 -3.52 13.05 1.01
CA HIS A 62 -4.77 13.80 1.13
C HIS A 62 -4.45 15.28 0.89
N THR A 63 -4.04 15.59 -0.34
CA THR A 63 -4.15 16.92 -0.91
C THR A 63 -5.11 16.80 -2.08
N ALA A 64 -6.36 16.44 -1.76
CA ALA A 64 -7.48 17.02 -2.48
C ALA A 64 -7.62 18.47 -1.96
N THR A 65 -6.66 19.32 -2.32
CA THR A 65 -6.89 20.76 -2.28
C THR A 65 -7.88 21.00 -3.42
N ALA A 66 -9.12 21.27 -3.05
CA ALA A 66 -10.06 21.92 -3.93
C ALA A 66 -9.39 23.18 -4.49
N LEU A 67 -9.20 23.20 -5.81
CA LEU A 67 -8.98 24.37 -6.66
C LEU A 67 -9.72 23.98 -7.95
N PHE A 68 -11.05 24.10 -8.03
CA PHE A 68 -11.76 25.35 -8.35
C PHE A 68 -10.95 26.63 -8.15
N GLN A 69 -10.25 27.03 -9.20
CA GLN A 69 -10.45 28.30 -9.91
C GLN A 69 -9.71 28.24 -11.26
#